data_AF-A0A368F049-F1
#
_entry.id   AF-A0A368F049-F1
#
_cell.length_a   1.000
_cell.length_b   1.000
_cell.length_c   1.000
_cell.angle_alpha   90.00
_cell.angle_beta   90.00
_cell.angle_gamma   90.00
#
_symmetry.space_group_name_H-M   'P 1'
#
loop_
_entity.id
_entity.type
_entity.pdbx_description
1 polymer ?
#
loop_
_entity_poly.entity_id
_entity_poly.type
_entity_poly.pdbx_seq_one_letter_code
_entity_poly.pdbx_strand_id
1 'polypeptide(L)'
;MSWREHLEAFNREMAAAMENVVKNSSEPLTIFVPPTDNETMSSEMAKNHVVIGEVLEDFQRPSTLTTEAGSVMFTGYSRHTSPIWMRISVQPQRRQRGQIACSRITQESVKGCRSILQFIDKPLPLVHDNFDSFLAKRNDLSKFYR
;
A
#
# COMPACT_ATOMS: atom_id res chain seq x y z
N MET A 1 -4.50 21.60 -11.62
CA MET A 1 -3.89 20.26 -11.69
C MET A 1 -4.76 19.30 -10.90
N SER A 2 -4.91 18.07 -11.38
CA SER A 2 -5.70 17.00 -10.75
C SER A 2 -4.80 15.95 -10.08
N TRP A 3 -5.36 15.06 -9.25
CA TRP A 3 -4.61 13.91 -8.69
C TRP A 3 -3.90 13.09 -9.78
N ARG A 4 -4.53 13.01 -10.95
CA ARG A 4 -4.02 12.31 -12.14
C ARG A 4 -2.72 12.91 -12.63
N GLU A 5 -2.67 14.23 -12.81
CA GLU A 5 -1.46 14.92 -13.30
C GLU A 5 -0.29 14.74 -12.32
N HIS A 6 -0.56 14.79 -11.01
CA HIS A 6 0.48 14.53 -10.00
C HIS A 6 0.97 13.08 -10.06
N LEU A 7 0.07 12.11 -10.22
CA LEU A 7 0.42 10.70 -10.27
C LEU A 7 1.13 10.31 -11.57
N GLU A 8 0.73 10.86 -12.73
CA GLU A 8 1.36 10.61 -14.02
C GLU A 8 2.85 10.98 -14.04
N ALA A 9 3.25 11.98 -13.24
CA ALA A 9 4.65 12.35 -13.09
C ALA A 9 5.53 11.27 -12.42
N PHE A 10 4.91 10.34 -11.67
CA PHE A 10 5.62 9.29 -10.93
C PHE A 10 5.29 7.88 -11.43
N ASN A 11 4.04 7.61 -11.81
CA ASN A 11 3.57 6.30 -12.22
C ASN A 11 2.40 6.43 -13.21
N ARG A 12 2.73 6.48 -14.50
CA ARG A 12 1.76 6.64 -15.60
C ARG A 12 0.81 5.45 -15.75
N GLU A 13 1.31 4.23 -15.55
CA GLU A 13 0.49 3.02 -15.68
C GLU A 13 -0.57 2.95 -14.57
N MET A 14 -0.16 3.25 -13.34
CA MET A 14 -1.08 3.38 -12.23
C MET A 14 -2.14 4.46 -12.50
N ALA A 15 -1.74 5.64 -12.98
CA ALA A 15 -2.67 6.72 -13.29
C ALA A 15 -3.79 6.27 -14.25
N ALA A 16 -3.45 5.48 -15.28
CA ALA A 16 -4.44 4.90 -16.19
C ALA A 16 -5.37 3.90 -15.48
N ALA A 17 -4.82 3.00 -14.65
CA ALA A 17 -5.62 2.03 -13.89
C ALA A 17 -6.58 2.69 -12.89
N MET A 18 -6.20 3.86 -12.36
CA MET A 18 -6.95 4.63 -11.38
C MET A 18 -8.16 5.38 -11.94
N GLU A 19 -8.23 5.64 -13.25
CA GLU A 19 -9.37 6.35 -13.87
C GLU A 19 -10.71 5.64 -13.60
N ASN A 20 -10.69 4.31 -13.59
CA ASN A 20 -11.86 3.48 -13.33
C ASN A 20 -12.16 3.29 -11.82
N VAL A 21 -11.28 3.78 -10.96
CA VAL A 21 -11.33 3.58 -9.50
C VAL A 21 -11.76 4.85 -8.80
N VAL A 22 -11.11 5.97 -9.13
CA VAL A 22 -11.39 7.26 -8.48
C VAL A 22 -12.67 7.83 -9.06
N LYS A 23 -13.77 7.68 -8.32
CA LYS A 23 -15.02 8.39 -8.60
C LYS A 23 -14.82 9.87 -8.28
N ASN A 24 -15.57 10.76 -8.95
CA ASN A 24 -15.60 12.18 -8.65
C ASN A 24 -16.10 12.40 -7.21
N SER A 25 -15.17 12.36 -6.25
CA SER A 25 -15.41 12.63 -4.84
C SER A 25 -14.96 14.05 -4.50
N SER A 26 -15.72 14.72 -3.64
CA SER A 26 -15.33 15.99 -3.04
C SER A 26 -14.25 15.82 -1.96
N GLU A 27 -14.07 14.60 -1.46
CA GLU A 27 -13.15 14.29 -0.39
C GLU A 27 -11.71 14.14 -0.90
N PRO A 28 -10.71 14.52 -0.10
CA PRO A 28 -9.30 14.32 -0.44
C PRO A 28 -8.97 12.82 -0.53
N LEU A 29 -7.96 12.47 -1.32
CA LEU A 29 -7.58 11.07 -1.56
C LEU A 29 -6.14 10.83 -1.14
N THR A 30 -5.84 9.68 -0.54
CA THR A 30 -4.46 9.20 -0.38
C THR A 30 -4.22 8.05 -1.35
N ILE A 31 -3.19 8.18 -2.17
CA ILE A 31 -2.78 7.21 -3.18
C ILE A 31 -1.43 6.62 -2.77
N PHE A 32 -1.39 5.31 -2.57
CA PHE A 32 -0.16 4.58 -2.29
C PHE A 32 0.54 4.22 -3.60
N VAL A 33 1.69 4.82 -3.88
CA VAL A 33 2.38 4.70 -5.17
C VAL A 33 3.51 3.66 -5.06
N PRO A 34 3.38 2.48 -5.69
CA PRO A 34 4.45 1.47 -5.73
C PRO A 34 5.54 1.85 -6.75
N PRO A 35 6.72 1.19 -6.72
CA PRO A 35 7.72 1.33 -7.77
C PRO A 35 7.13 0.94 -9.14
N THR A 36 7.63 1.59 -10.18
CA THR A 36 7.26 1.32 -11.58
C THR A 36 7.98 0.06 -12.05
N ASP A 37 7.53 -1.12 -11.61
CA ASP A 37 7.99 -2.40 -12.13
C ASP A 37 7.19 -2.79 -13.38
N ASN A 38 7.71 -3.70 -14.22
CA ASN A 38 7.10 -4.15 -15.49
C ASN A 38 5.74 -4.89 -15.36
N GLU A 39 5.17 -4.95 -14.16
CA GLU A 39 3.88 -5.60 -13.93
C GLU A 39 2.74 -4.60 -14.11
N THR A 40 1.94 -4.81 -15.14
CA THR A 40 0.73 -4.01 -15.40
C THR A 40 -0.24 -4.10 -14.23
N MET A 41 -0.56 -2.97 -13.61
CA MET A 41 -1.51 -2.93 -12.50
C MET A 41 -2.96 -2.96 -13.00
N SER A 42 -3.75 -3.94 -12.52
CA SER A 42 -5.19 -4.01 -12.84
C SER A 42 -5.99 -2.97 -12.05
N SER A 43 -7.18 -2.60 -12.55
CA SER A 43 -8.09 -1.69 -11.82
C SER A 43 -8.52 -2.26 -10.46
N GLU A 44 -8.59 -3.58 -10.31
CA GLU A 44 -8.88 -4.21 -9.00
C GLU A 44 -7.72 -4.02 -8.02
N MET A 45 -6.48 -4.23 -8.45
CA MET A 45 -5.30 -3.96 -7.63
C MET A 45 -5.18 -2.47 -7.29
N ALA A 46 -5.50 -1.59 -8.25
CA ALA A 46 -5.46 -0.14 -8.03
C ALA A 46 -6.41 0.32 -6.92
N LYS A 47 -7.57 -0.33 -6.71
CA LYS A 47 -8.50 -0.01 -5.59
C LYS A 47 -7.83 -0.14 -4.21
N ASN A 48 -6.94 -1.11 -4.05
CA ASN A 48 -6.22 -1.30 -2.79
C ASN A 48 -5.14 -0.24 -2.54
N HIS A 49 -4.83 0.57 -3.54
CA HIS A 49 -3.86 1.65 -3.43
C HIS A 49 -4.51 3.01 -3.16
N VAL A 50 -5.82 3.04 -2.90
CA VAL A 50 -6.58 4.27 -2.62
C VAL A 50 -7.24 4.19 -1.28
N VAL A 51 -7.15 5.29 -0.53
CA VAL A 51 -7.97 5.55 0.65
C VAL A 51 -8.62 6.91 0.46
N ILE A 52 -9.93 6.98 0.70
CA ILE A 52 -10.63 8.26 0.80
C ILE A 52 -10.27 8.90 2.15
N GLY A 53 -9.89 10.17 2.11
CA GLY A 53 -9.39 10.94 3.24
C GLY A 53 -7.89 11.27 3.11
N GLU A 54 -7.46 12.26 3.91
CA GLU A 54 -6.05 12.56 4.09
C GLU A 54 -5.47 11.59 5.13
N VAL A 55 -4.79 10.56 4.65
CA VAL A 55 -3.90 9.74 5.48
C VAL A 55 -2.56 10.48 5.52
N LEU A 56 -2.56 11.58 6.27
CA LEU A 56 -1.33 12.22 6.68
C LEU A 56 -0.89 11.60 7.99
N GLU A 57 0.38 11.21 8.01
CA GLU A 57 1.28 11.16 9.17
C GLU A 57 1.86 9.80 9.49
N ASP A 58 3.19 9.75 9.26
CA ASP A 58 4.28 9.13 10.00
C ASP A 58 4.23 7.63 10.31
N PHE A 59 3.07 6.98 10.25
CA PHE A 59 2.87 5.56 10.49
C PHE A 59 3.58 5.09 11.77
N GLN A 60 3.79 6.02 12.72
CA GLN A 60 4.59 5.81 13.93
C GLN A 60 3.82 5.00 14.98
N ARG A 61 2.49 5.03 14.92
CA ARG A 61 1.59 4.27 15.80
C ARG A 61 0.85 3.21 14.99
N PRO A 62 0.66 2.00 15.55
CA PRO A 62 -0.19 0.99 14.92
C PRO A 62 -1.63 1.50 14.73
N SER A 63 -2.17 1.32 13.53
CA SER A 63 -3.55 1.64 13.16
C SER A 63 -4.03 0.74 12.02
N THR A 64 -5.28 0.92 11.61
CA THR A 64 -5.86 0.23 10.45
C THR A 64 -6.44 1.25 9.49
N LEU A 65 -6.28 1.02 8.18
CA LEU A 65 -6.91 1.80 7.12
C LEU A 65 -7.79 0.90 6.28
N THR A 66 -8.93 1.42 5.84
CA THR A 66 -9.79 0.73 4.88
C THR A 66 -9.60 1.36 3.51
N THR A 67 -9.23 0.52 2.54
CA THR A 67 -9.02 0.94 1.14
C THR A 67 -10.32 0.92 0.35
N GLU A 68 -10.30 1.51 -0.85
CA GLU A 68 -11.47 1.51 -1.75
C GLU A 68 -11.89 0.11 -2.24
N ALA A 69 -11.02 -0.91 -2.12
CA ALA A 69 -11.45 -2.29 -2.37
C ALA A 69 -12.16 -2.93 -1.17
N GLY A 70 -12.33 -2.20 -0.06
CA GLY A 70 -12.85 -2.72 1.20
C GLY A 70 -11.82 -3.47 2.04
N SER A 71 -10.56 -3.53 1.61
CA SER A 71 -9.50 -4.21 2.36
C SER A 71 -9.11 -3.39 3.58
N VAL A 72 -9.12 -4.03 4.76
CA VAL A 72 -8.59 -3.46 5.99
C VAL A 72 -7.09 -3.78 6.08
N MET A 73 -6.27 -2.73 6.03
CA MET A 73 -4.81 -2.83 6.04
C MET A 73 -4.25 -2.32 7.37
N PHE A 74 -3.35 -3.10 7.96
CA PHE A 74 -2.59 -2.64 9.12
C PHE A 74 -1.52 -1.67 8.68
N THR A 75 -1.42 -0.59 9.44
CA THR A 75 -0.37 0.41 9.30
C THR A 75 0.34 0.60 10.62
N GLY A 76 1.62 0.93 10.59
CA GLY A 76 2.35 1.20 11.81
C GLY A 76 3.84 1.03 11.67
N TYR A 77 4.51 1.16 12.81
CA TYR A 77 5.95 1.11 12.90
C TYR A 77 6.37 -0.17 13.62
N SER A 78 7.18 -1.00 12.95
CA SER A 78 7.82 -2.15 13.58
C SER A 78 9.23 -1.77 14.00
N ARG A 79 9.40 -1.28 15.24
CA ARG A 79 10.73 -1.02 15.85
C ARG A 79 11.58 -2.29 15.93
N HIS A 80 10.91 -3.43 16.07
CA HIS A 80 11.52 -4.74 16.18
C HIS A 80 11.09 -5.56 14.98
N THR A 81 11.85 -5.47 13.91
CA THR A 81 11.80 -6.45 12.84
C THR A 81 11.93 -7.83 13.47
N SER A 82 10.96 -8.72 13.23
CA SER A 82 11.00 -10.11 13.72
C SER A 82 12.39 -10.71 13.49
N PRO A 83 12.94 -11.53 14.40
CA PRO A 83 14.25 -12.16 14.21
C PRO A 83 14.35 -13.02 12.94
N ILE A 84 13.23 -13.38 12.31
CA ILE A 84 13.17 -14.07 11.01
C ILE A 84 13.46 -13.10 9.83
N TRP A 85 13.43 -11.79 10.08
CA TRP A 85 13.76 -10.73 9.13
C TRP A 85 15.27 -10.42 9.13
N MET A 86 16.12 -11.43 9.05
CA MET A 86 17.52 -11.21 8.66
C MET A 86 17.58 -11.00 7.15
N ARG A 87 17.24 -9.80 6.68
CA ARG A 87 17.82 -9.29 5.44
C ARG A 87 19.14 -8.63 5.80
N ILE A 88 20.24 -9.16 5.26
CA ILE A 88 21.54 -8.48 5.21
C ILE A 88 21.31 -7.20 4.38
N SER A 89 20.91 -6.14 5.06
CA SER A 89 20.68 -4.83 4.48
C SER A 89 21.54 -3.88 5.29
N VAL A 90 22.80 -3.77 4.88
CA VAL A 90 23.71 -2.69 5.29
C VAL A 90 23.23 -1.42 4.58
N GLN A 91 22.06 -0.91 4.95
CA GLN A 91 21.58 0.39 4.50
C GLN A 91 21.78 1.38 5.66
N PRO A 92 22.51 2.48 5.43
CA PRO A 92 22.79 3.46 6.47
C PRO A 92 21.47 4.06 6.95
N GLN A 93 21.41 4.37 8.24
CA GLN A 93 20.33 5.05 8.98
C GLN A 93 19.47 6.00 8.12
N ARG A 94 18.53 5.47 7.35
CA ARG A 94 17.43 6.27 6.81
C ARG A 94 16.38 6.35 7.91
N ARG A 95 15.74 7.52 8.07
CA ARG A 95 14.53 7.66 8.91
C ARG A 95 13.62 6.49 8.59
N GLN A 96 13.35 5.63 9.56
CA GLN A 96 12.45 4.50 9.36
C GLN A 96 11.04 5.08 9.26
N ARG A 97 10.58 5.24 8.02
CA ARG A 97 9.21 5.61 7.69
C ARG A 97 8.38 4.33 7.87
N GLY A 98 7.20 4.41 8.49
CA GLY A 98 6.43 3.20 8.83
C GLY A 98 5.99 2.38 7.61
N GLN A 99 5.16 1.39 7.86
CA GLN A 99 4.74 0.41 6.84
C GLN A 99 3.22 0.30 6.77
N ILE A 100 2.73 -0.08 5.60
CA ILE A 100 1.34 -0.40 5.29
C ILE A 100 1.27 -1.75 4.60
N ALA A 101 0.45 -2.69 5.10
CA ALA A 101 0.29 -4.04 4.53
C ALA A 101 1.63 -4.73 4.16
N CYS A 102 2.61 -4.60 5.06
CA CYS A 102 3.99 -5.09 4.88
C CYS A 102 4.83 -4.41 3.78
N SER A 103 4.36 -3.33 3.16
CA SER A 103 5.15 -2.44 2.31
C SER A 103 5.65 -1.23 3.09
N ARG A 104 6.93 -0.91 2.93
CA ARG A 104 7.61 0.18 3.62
C ARG A 104 7.45 1.47 2.84
N ILE A 105 7.34 2.57 3.56
CA ILE A 105 7.35 3.90 2.95
C ILE A 105 8.77 4.29 2.57
N THR A 106 8.95 4.72 1.32
CA THR A 106 10.28 4.93 0.73
C THR A 106 10.76 6.37 0.81
N GLN A 107 9.85 7.34 0.72
CA GLN A 107 10.16 8.78 0.63
C GLN A 107 9.05 9.65 1.22
N GLU A 108 9.21 10.98 1.14
CA GLU A 108 8.20 11.94 1.65
C GLU A 108 6.97 11.90 0.76
N SER A 109 5.80 12.09 1.38
CA SER A 109 4.57 12.19 0.63
C SER A 109 4.55 13.49 -0.16
N VAL A 110 3.96 13.43 -1.35
CA VAL A 110 3.74 14.61 -2.19
C VAL A 110 2.28 14.99 -2.05
N LYS A 111 2.03 16.21 -1.54
CA LYS A 111 0.68 16.78 -1.53
C LYS A 111 0.38 17.33 -2.92
N GLY A 112 -0.57 16.71 -3.59
CA GLY A 112 -1.17 17.20 -4.83
C GLY A 112 -2.50 17.92 -4.57
N CYS A 113 -3.12 18.41 -5.64
CA CYS A 113 -4.47 18.96 -5.55
C CYS A 113 -5.46 17.88 -5.09
N ARG A 114 -6.02 18.04 -3.89
CA ARG A 114 -6.96 17.11 -3.23
C ARG A 114 -6.46 15.66 -3.16
N SER A 115 -5.15 15.47 -3.19
CA SER A 115 -4.54 14.15 -3.20
C SER A 115 -3.22 14.14 -2.46
N ILE A 116 -2.87 12.99 -1.91
CA ILE A 116 -1.60 12.76 -1.24
C ILE A 116 -1.00 11.51 -1.85
N LEU A 117 0.18 11.65 -2.45
CA LEU A 117 0.93 10.53 -2.99
C LEU A 117 1.87 10.01 -1.92
N GLN A 118 1.64 8.78 -1.47
CA GLN A 118 2.44 8.10 -0.46
C GLN A 118 3.24 6.97 -1.12
N PHE A 119 4.55 7.12 -1.21
CA PHE A 119 5.40 6.18 -1.95
C PHE A 119 5.77 4.97 -1.10
N ILE A 120 5.62 3.78 -1.68
CA ILE A 120 5.81 2.48 -1.01
C ILE A 120 6.81 1.61 -1.78
N ASP A 121 7.41 0.61 -1.14
CA ASP A 121 8.49 -0.21 -1.71
C ASP A 121 8.02 -1.41 -2.55
N LYS A 122 6.74 -1.75 -2.51
CA LYS A 122 6.12 -2.82 -3.30
C LYS A 122 4.61 -2.61 -3.42
N PRO A 123 3.93 -3.19 -4.42
CA PRO A 123 2.48 -3.13 -4.54
C PRO A 123 1.75 -3.66 -3.31
N LEU A 124 0.62 -3.04 -2.96
CA LEU A 124 -0.27 -3.52 -1.91
C LEU A 124 -1.02 -4.76 -2.41
N PRO A 125 -1.02 -5.85 -1.62
CA PRO A 125 -1.64 -7.10 -2.05
C PRO A 125 -3.16 -6.97 -2.05
N LEU A 126 -3.81 -7.77 -2.90
CA LEU A 126 -5.24 -8.05 -2.76
C LEU A 126 -5.45 -9.03 -1.61
N VAL A 127 -6.29 -8.66 -0.65
CA VAL A 127 -6.62 -9.49 0.51
C VAL A 127 -7.92 -10.23 0.20
N HIS A 128 -7.82 -11.48 -0.25
CA HIS A 128 -8.98 -12.27 -0.68
C HIS A 128 -9.53 -13.22 0.38
N ASP A 129 -8.70 -13.64 1.34
CA ASP A 129 -8.99 -14.74 2.28
C ASP A 129 -8.46 -14.42 3.68
N ASN A 130 -8.97 -15.14 4.69
CA ASN A 130 -8.39 -15.16 6.05
C ASN A 130 -7.39 -16.32 6.21
N PHE A 131 -6.67 -16.35 7.33
CA PHE A 131 -5.66 -17.38 7.62
C PHE A 131 -6.26 -18.80 7.57
N ASP A 132 -7.47 -18.99 8.09
CA ASP A 132 -8.13 -20.30 8.07
C ASP A 132 -8.39 -20.78 6.64
N SER A 133 -8.95 -19.91 5.79
CA SER A 133 -9.24 -20.23 4.39
C SER A 133 -7.96 -20.43 3.58
N PHE A 134 -6.92 -19.65 3.85
CA PHE A 134 -5.61 -19.79 3.22
C PHE A 134 -4.97 -21.15 3.53
N LEU A 135 -5.00 -21.56 4.80
CA LEU A 135 -4.45 -22.84 5.23
C LEU A 135 -5.30 -24.02 4.70
N ALA A 136 -6.64 -23.89 4.71
CA ALA A 136 -7.55 -24.90 4.17
C ALA A 136 -7.32 -25.22 2.69
N LYS A 137 -7.01 -24.20 1.88
CA LYS A 137 -6.81 -24.34 0.43
C LYS A 137 -5.44 -24.91 0.04
N ARG A 138 -4.49 -24.99 0.99
CA ARG A 138 -3.09 -25.35 0.73
C ARG A 138 -2.76 -26.74 1.25
N ASN A 139 -2.86 -27.72 0.36
CA ASN A 139 -2.54 -29.12 0.66
C ASN A 139 -1.10 -29.31 1.19
N ASP A 140 -0.16 -28.47 0.74
CA ASP A 140 1.23 -28.47 1.20
C ASP A 140 1.39 -28.00 2.66
N LEU A 141 0.41 -27.27 3.20
CA LEU A 141 0.35 -26.81 4.58
C LEU A 141 -0.63 -27.60 5.44
N SER A 142 -1.19 -28.70 4.91
CA SER A 142 -2.19 -29.53 5.60
C SER A 142 -1.77 -30.02 6.99
N LYS A 143 -0.47 -30.19 7.25
CA LYS A 143 0.03 -30.55 8.60
C LYS A 143 -0.18 -29.47 9.65
N PHE A 144 -0.28 -28.20 9.24
CA PHE A 144 -0.48 -27.04 10.11
C PHE A 144 -1.97 -26.67 10.25
N TYR A 145 -2.83 -27.25 9.43
CA TYR A 145 -4.27 -27.01 9.43
C TYR A 145 -4.99 -28.25 9.96
N ARG A 146 -5.63 -28.13 11.12
CA ARG A 146 -6.36 -29.24 11.78
C ARG A 146 -7.85 -29.07 11.64
#